data_AF-A0A6I3T070-F1
#
_entry.id   AF-A0A6I3T070-F1
#
_cell.length_a   1.000
_cell.length_b   1.000
_cell.length_c   1.000
_cell.angle_alpha   90.00
_cell.angle_beta   90.00
_cell.angle_gamma   90.00
#
_symmetry.space_group_name_H-M   'P 1'
#
loop_
_entity.id
_entity.type
_entity.pdbx_description
1 polymer ?
#
loop_
_entity_poly.entity_id
_entity_poly.type
_entity_poly.pdbx_seq_one_letter_code
_entity_poly.pdbx_strand_id
1 'polypeptide(L)'
;MLRRANLLPAAALICLFTHAHAAPVTPPKIPQMNSEYVDESKLVALKQPPALAAELDALGKGSIKERVARLKKKVIADLIFVEGGTFMMGDFGVLWSPEKLPYSFDVTSRPVHEVTLSSFSISKYKTTYAEFDVYTDATGTERAATDDFGLEQRYPQAPVGVRWQRAKDYCQWLGKITSLPFDLPTEAQWEYAARSRGQFFVWATDNGSIEFGRNIPAADQKKLLTPSNRHHYYPVGLFPPNPLGLYDASHNGEEWTNDWFDKDYYEHSPKADPKGPPEGLHKAVRGWPNGDSIVPNTMFRRARPLIEYPRDLGDFGMVEPSYFSFKVRCAVKQPMSIQ
;
A
#
# COMPACT_ATOMS: atom_id res chain seq x y z
N MET A 1 35.22 11.71 43.07
CA MET A 1 34.08 11.90 42.15
C MET A 1 34.61 11.91 40.73
N LEU A 2 34.34 10.88 39.92
CA LEU A 2 34.37 10.92 38.46
C LEU A 2 33.87 9.55 37.95
N ARG A 3 32.57 9.47 37.65
CA ARG A 3 31.96 8.31 37.00
C ARG A 3 32.38 8.32 35.53
N ARG A 4 33.05 7.26 35.08
CA ARG A 4 33.23 6.98 33.65
C ARG A 4 31.88 6.58 33.06
N ALA A 5 31.33 7.43 32.18
CA ALA A 5 30.25 7.06 31.30
C ALA A 5 30.84 6.27 30.12
N ASN A 6 30.49 4.99 30.02
CA ASN A 6 30.74 4.20 28.81
C ASN A 6 29.77 4.68 27.73
N LEU A 7 30.24 5.60 26.88
CA LEU A 7 29.63 5.88 25.59
C LEU A 7 29.89 4.68 24.67
N LEU A 8 28.82 3.96 24.30
CA LEU A 8 28.81 3.04 23.17
C LEU A 8 29.07 3.84 21.88
N PRO A 9 29.86 3.33 20.92
CA PRO A 9 30.15 4.06 19.69
C PRO A 9 28.94 4.02 18.76
N ALA A 10 28.54 5.20 18.29
CA ALA A 10 27.51 5.43 17.27
C ALA A 10 27.98 5.02 15.85
N ALA A 11 28.48 3.81 15.70
CA ALA A 11 29.05 3.30 14.45
C ALA A 11 28.52 1.90 14.13
N ALA A 12 27.21 1.81 13.87
CA ALA A 12 26.59 0.62 13.26
C ALA A 12 25.24 0.96 12.63
N LEU A 13 25.17 1.95 11.73
CA LEU A 13 24.03 2.12 10.82
C LEU A 13 24.38 2.90 9.53
N ILE A 14 25.60 2.75 9.04
CA ILE A 14 26.01 3.29 7.74
C ILE A 14 26.72 2.16 7.01
N CYS A 15 25.95 1.36 6.26
CA CYS A 15 26.40 0.54 5.13
C CYS A 15 25.30 -0.49 4.83
N LEU A 16 24.41 -0.15 3.90
CA LEU A 16 23.81 -1.03 2.88
C LEU A 16 22.74 -0.25 2.07
N PHE A 17 23.11 0.91 1.55
CA PHE A 17 22.41 1.51 0.41
C PHE A 17 23.49 2.05 -0.52
N THR A 18 24.08 1.16 -1.32
CA THR A 18 24.75 1.59 -2.54
C THR A 18 23.74 2.43 -3.31
N HIS A 19 23.97 3.74 -3.39
CA HIS A 19 23.20 4.65 -4.23
C HIS A 19 23.56 4.36 -5.69
N ALA A 20 23.15 3.19 -6.18
CA ALA A 20 22.88 3.06 -7.60
C ALA A 20 21.80 4.11 -7.87
N HIS A 21 22.17 5.20 -8.55
CA HIS A 21 21.23 6.23 -8.94
C HIS A 21 20.05 5.52 -9.61
N ALA A 22 18.88 5.60 -8.99
CA ALA A 22 17.70 4.93 -9.50
C ALA A 22 17.47 5.47 -10.91
N ALA A 23 17.39 4.58 -11.90
CA ALA A 23 17.23 4.98 -13.29
C ALA A 23 16.04 5.98 -13.40
N PRO A 24 16.17 7.03 -14.23
CA PRO A 24 15.09 7.99 -14.42
C PRO A 24 13.84 7.25 -14.92
N VAL A 25 12.72 7.46 -14.25
CA VAL A 25 11.43 6.89 -14.68
C VAL A 25 10.82 7.84 -15.69
N THR A 26 10.66 7.39 -16.93
CA THR A 26 10.01 8.16 -17.98
C THR A 26 8.50 8.26 -17.71
N PRO A 27 7.85 9.40 -17.99
CA PRO A 27 6.39 9.47 -18.00
C PRO A 27 5.78 8.36 -18.86
N PRO A 28 4.62 7.81 -18.47
CA PRO A 28 3.94 6.83 -19.30
C PRO A 28 3.38 7.52 -20.54
N LYS A 29 2.98 6.74 -21.54
CA LYS A 29 2.18 7.26 -22.65
C LYS A 29 0.82 7.73 -22.14
N ILE A 30 0.09 8.48 -22.96
CA ILE A 30 -1.32 8.80 -22.67
C ILE A 30 -2.02 7.47 -22.34
N PRO A 31 -2.68 7.38 -21.17
CA PRO A 31 -3.24 6.14 -20.68
C PRO A 31 -4.25 5.57 -21.68
N GLN A 32 -4.14 4.28 -21.92
CA GLN A 32 -5.14 3.53 -22.67
C GLN A 32 -5.84 2.54 -21.75
N MET A 33 -7.09 2.24 -22.09
CA MET A 33 -7.84 1.17 -21.47
C MET A 33 -8.25 0.23 -22.58
N ASN A 34 -7.81 -1.04 -22.51
CA ASN A 34 -8.33 -2.01 -23.46
C ASN A 34 -9.82 -2.24 -23.16
N SER A 35 -10.68 -1.92 -24.13
CA SER A 35 -12.12 -2.17 -24.08
C SER A 35 -12.50 -3.57 -24.58
N GLU A 36 -11.54 -4.35 -25.06
CA GLU A 36 -11.80 -5.71 -25.54
C GLU A 36 -12.25 -6.61 -24.38
N TYR A 37 -13.39 -7.26 -24.59
CA TYR A 37 -13.87 -8.32 -23.71
C TYR A 37 -12.84 -9.44 -23.67
N VAL A 38 -12.39 -9.79 -22.46
CA VAL A 38 -11.54 -10.95 -22.25
C VAL A 38 -12.44 -12.18 -22.16
N ASP A 39 -12.39 -13.01 -23.21
CA ASP A 39 -13.08 -14.29 -23.27
C ASP A 39 -12.80 -15.14 -22.02
N GLU A 40 -13.84 -15.50 -21.29
CA GLU A 40 -13.77 -16.28 -20.04
C GLU A 40 -13.00 -17.59 -20.21
N SER A 41 -13.08 -18.22 -21.40
CA SER A 41 -12.37 -19.46 -21.69
C SER A 41 -10.84 -19.28 -21.75
N LYS A 42 -10.36 -18.04 -21.87
CA LYS A 42 -8.93 -17.69 -21.90
C LYS A 42 -8.40 -17.24 -20.54
N LEU A 43 -9.25 -17.14 -19.52
CA LEU A 43 -8.83 -16.72 -18.19
C LEU A 43 -7.98 -17.80 -17.53
N VAL A 44 -6.86 -17.37 -16.95
CA VAL A 44 -5.93 -18.26 -16.25
C VAL A 44 -5.94 -17.96 -14.75
N ALA A 45 -5.95 -19.02 -13.95
CA ALA A 45 -5.70 -18.95 -12.51
C ALA A 45 -4.22 -18.63 -12.25
N LEU A 46 -3.91 -17.33 -12.09
CA LEU A 46 -2.57 -16.89 -11.75
C LEU A 46 -2.20 -17.40 -10.36
N LYS A 47 -0.97 -17.88 -10.23
CA LYS A 47 -0.41 -18.36 -8.96
C LYS A 47 0.61 -17.36 -8.45
N GLN A 48 0.62 -17.16 -7.13
CA GLN A 48 1.66 -16.35 -6.48
C GLN A 48 3.04 -16.94 -6.78
N PRO A 49 4.08 -16.11 -7.01
CA PRO A 49 5.44 -16.59 -7.21
C PRO A 49 5.83 -17.61 -6.13
N PRO A 50 6.33 -18.82 -6.48
CA PRO A 50 6.55 -19.89 -5.51
C PRO A 50 7.43 -19.50 -4.33
N ALA A 51 8.44 -18.65 -4.56
CA ALA A 51 9.30 -18.13 -3.51
C ALA A 51 8.54 -17.26 -2.50
N LEU A 52 7.66 -16.37 -2.96
CA LEU A 52 6.83 -15.53 -2.10
C LEU A 52 5.80 -16.37 -1.33
N ALA A 53 5.16 -17.33 -2.01
CA ALA A 53 4.21 -18.23 -1.37
C ALA A 53 4.85 -19.07 -0.25
N ALA A 54 6.04 -19.64 -0.51
CA ALA A 54 6.78 -20.40 0.48
C ALA A 54 7.25 -19.54 1.65
N GLU A 55 7.65 -18.30 1.40
CA GLU A 55 8.05 -17.36 2.45
C GLU A 55 6.89 -17.01 3.38
N LEU A 56 5.70 -16.73 2.82
CA LEU A 56 4.49 -16.43 3.60
C LEU A 56 4.01 -17.65 4.39
N ASP A 57 4.03 -18.85 3.81
CA ASP A 57 3.71 -20.10 4.51
C ASP A 57 4.67 -20.37 5.70
N ALA A 58 5.96 -20.09 5.52
CA ALA A 58 6.95 -20.23 6.59
C ALA A 58 6.71 -19.29 7.79
N LEU A 59 5.99 -18.18 7.61
CA LEU A 59 5.61 -17.29 8.71
C LEU A 59 4.61 -17.92 9.67
N GLY A 60 3.86 -18.96 9.26
CA GLY A 60 2.91 -19.67 10.11
C GLY A 60 3.50 -20.79 10.98
N LYS A 61 4.79 -21.13 10.81
CA LYS A 61 5.41 -22.35 11.37
C LYS A 61 6.38 -22.06 12.52
N GLY A 62 6.50 -22.96 13.49
CA GLY A 62 7.47 -22.83 14.59
C GLY A 62 7.08 -21.82 15.67
N SER A 63 8.02 -21.50 16.56
CA SER A 63 7.80 -20.62 17.71
C SER A 63 7.60 -19.16 17.30
N ILE A 64 6.94 -18.38 18.16
CA ILE A 64 6.72 -16.93 17.95
C ILE A 64 8.05 -16.21 17.67
N LYS A 65 9.11 -16.54 18.41
CA LYS A 65 10.43 -15.92 18.23
C LYS A 65 11.01 -16.17 16.83
N GLU A 66 10.88 -17.39 16.31
CA GLU A 66 11.36 -17.74 14.97
C GLU A 66 10.53 -17.07 13.88
N ARG A 67 9.22 -16.99 14.07
CA ARG A 67 8.29 -16.31 13.15
C ARG A 67 8.58 -14.82 13.07
N VAL A 68 8.79 -14.16 14.22
CA VAL A 68 9.20 -12.74 14.29
C VAL A 68 10.55 -12.51 13.60
N ALA A 69 11.51 -13.42 13.79
CA ALA A 69 12.81 -13.32 13.13
C ALA A 69 12.71 -13.43 11.59
N ARG A 70 11.87 -14.34 11.08
CA ARG A 70 11.60 -14.45 9.63
C ARG A 70 10.87 -13.22 9.10
N LEU A 71 9.85 -12.73 9.81
CA LEU A 71 9.13 -11.52 9.44
C LEU A 71 10.09 -10.32 9.36
N LYS A 72 10.95 -10.12 10.36
CA LYS A 72 11.96 -9.06 10.37
C LYS A 72 12.82 -9.08 9.10
N LYS A 73 13.33 -10.26 8.72
CA LYS A 73 14.14 -10.41 7.51
C LYS A 73 13.33 -10.08 6.24
N LYS A 74 12.12 -10.61 6.15
CA LYS A 74 11.22 -10.39 5.02
C LYS A 74 10.87 -8.92 4.82
N VAL A 75 10.36 -8.25 5.85
CA VAL A 75 9.88 -6.86 5.70
C VAL A 75 11.00 -5.89 5.33
N ILE A 76 12.25 -6.16 5.76
CA ILE A 76 13.42 -5.38 5.35
C ILE A 76 13.76 -5.66 3.88
N ALA A 77 13.75 -6.93 3.45
CA ALA A 77 14.02 -7.32 2.07
C ALA A 77 12.94 -6.87 1.07
N ASP A 78 11.72 -6.62 1.56
CA ASP A 78 10.59 -6.15 0.76
C ASP A 78 10.48 -4.63 0.65
N LEU A 79 11.35 -3.87 1.32
CA LEU A 79 11.44 -2.42 1.13
C LEU A 79 12.01 -2.10 -0.26
N ILE A 80 11.26 -1.31 -1.03
CA ILE A 80 11.79 -0.63 -2.22
C ILE A 80 12.25 0.77 -1.83
N PHE A 81 13.43 1.15 -2.29
CA PHE A 81 13.93 2.51 -2.13
C PHE A 81 13.23 3.43 -3.13
N VAL A 82 12.69 4.54 -2.62
CA VAL A 82 12.05 5.59 -3.41
C VAL A 82 12.90 6.83 -3.27
N GLU A 83 13.68 7.12 -4.31
CA GLU A 83 14.45 8.36 -4.39
C GLU A 83 13.49 9.54 -4.40
N GLY A 84 13.71 10.48 -3.49
CA GLY A 84 12.92 11.70 -3.36
C GLY A 84 12.97 12.59 -4.60
N GLY A 85 12.16 13.63 -4.59
CA GLY A 85 12.06 14.58 -5.69
C GLY A 85 10.73 15.31 -5.71
N THR A 86 10.58 16.16 -6.73
CA THR A 86 9.41 17.00 -6.91
C THR A 86 8.44 16.40 -7.92
N PHE A 87 7.14 16.46 -7.63
CA PHE A 87 6.09 16.04 -8.55
C PHE A 87 4.83 16.88 -8.41
N MET A 88 3.96 16.77 -9.42
CA MET A 88 2.64 17.38 -9.42
C MET A 88 1.63 16.41 -8.77
N MET A 89 1.36 16.60 -7.48
CA MET A 89 0.41 15.80 -6.69
C MET A 89 -1.04 16.21 -6.97
N GLY A 90 -1.92 15.21 -7.01
CA GLY A 90 -3.35 15.39 -7.31
C GLY A 90 -3.70 15.13 -8.77
N ASP A 91 -4.90 15.54 -9.16
CA ASP A 91 -5.43 15.30 -10.51
C ASP A 91 -4.70 16.15 -11.54
N PHE A 92 -3.65 15.56 -12.10
CA PHE A 92 -2.79 16.14 -13.14
C PHE A 92 -3.42 16.14 -14.53
N GLY A 93 -4.71 15.81 -14.68
CA GLY A 93 -5.40 15.77 -15.97
C GLY A 93 -5.29 17.09 -16.73
N VAL A 94 -5.46 18.22 -16.05
CA VAL A 94 -5.31 19.57 -16.65
C VAL A 94 -3.91 19.84 -17.22
N LEU A 95 -2.89 19.09 -16.80
CA LEU A 95 -1.52 19.21 -17.30
C LEU A 95 -1.24 18.20 -18.43
N TRP A 96 -1.74 16.97 -18.30
CA TRP A 96 -1.29 15.84 -19.11
C TRP A 96 -2.33 15.26 -20.07
N SER A 97 -3.63 15.36 -19.76
CA SER A 97 -4.66 14.79 -20.64
C SER A 97 -4.68 15.51 -22.00
N PRO A 98 -5.05 14.81 -23.09
CA PRO A 98 -5.21 15.43 -24.40
C PRO A 98 -6.21 16.58 -24.38
N GLU A 99 -7.31 16.42 -23.64
CA GLU A 99 -8.41 17.38 -23.54
C GLU A 99 -8.13 18.50 -22.53
N LYS A 100 -7.03 18.42 -21.77
CA LYS A 100 -6.73 19.30 -20.63
C LYS A 100 -7.84 19.37 -19.59
N LEU A 101 -8.57 18.25 -19.47
CA LEU A 101 -9.59 18.05 -18.46
C LEU A 101 -9.06 17.16 -17.33
N PRO A 102 -9.60 17.32 -16.11
CA PRO A 102 -9.31 16.41 -15.00
C PRO A 102 -9.64 14.96 -15.34
N TYR A 103 -8.85 14.00 -14.81
CA TYR A 103 -9.09 12.57 -14.98
C TYR A 103 -10.19 12.04 -14.05
N SER A 104 -10.33 12.66 -12.88
CA SER A 104 -11.17 12.21 -11.78
C SER A 104 -12.40 13.10 -11.65
N PHE A 105 -13.52 12.59 -11.12
CA PHE A 105 -14.63 13.42 -10.65
C PHE A 105 -14.46 13.89 -9.20
N ASP A 106 -13.48 13.35 -8.48
CA ASP A 106 -13.14 13.71 -7.11
C ASP A 106 -12.50 15.10 -7.07
N VAL A 107 -13.30 16.10 -6.68
CA VAL A 107 -12.85 17.49 -6.54
C VAL A 107 -11.83 17.67 -5.42
N THR A 108 -11.74 16.75 -4.45
CA THR A 108 -10.80 16.87 -3.33
C THR A 108 -9.36 16.55 -3.74
N SER A 109 -9.18 15.89 -4.89
CA SER A 109 -7.88 15.66 -5.53
C SER A 109 -7.33 16.88 -6.29
N ARG A 110 -8.00 18.03 -6.17
CA ARG A 110 -7.66 19.29 -6.83
C ARG A 110 -7.48 20.42 -5.79
N PRO A 111 -6.68 21.46 -6.09
CA PRO A 111 -5.89 21.62 -7.30
C PRO A 111 -4.70 20.65 -7.37
N VAL A 112 -4.23 20.38 -8.60
CA VAL A 112 -2.92 19.76 -8.78
C VAL A 112 -1.87 20.75 -8.29
N HIS A 113 -0.93 20.30 -7.45
CA HIS A 113 0.03 21.17 -6.78
C HIS A 113 1.39 20.50 -6.67
N GLU A 114 2.44 21.32 -6.52
CA GLU A 114 3.81 20.84 -6.44
C GLU A 114 4.12 20.31 -5.03
N VAL A 115 4.66 19.10 -4.95
CA VAL A 115 5.15 18.49 -3.72
C VAL A 115 6.56 17.96 -3.94
N THR A 116 7.45 18.21 -2.98
CA THR A 116 8.82 17.68 -2.92
C THR A 116 8.94 16.74 -1.73
N LEU A 117 9.31 15.49 -2.00
CA LEU A 117 9.52 14.49 -0.97
C LEU A 117 11.00 14.21 -0.74
N SER A 118 11.37 14.06 0.52
CA SER A 118 12.62 13.39 0.90
C SER A 118 12.58 11.92 0.46
N SER A 119 13.75 11.32 0.23
CA SER A 119 13.84 9.88 -0.05
C SER A 119 13.26 9.05 1.10
N PHE A 120 12.65 7.93 0.76
CA PHE A 120 12.07 7.01 1.72
C PHE A 120 12.15 5.59 1.20
N SER A 121 11.66 4.63 1.97
CA SER A 121 11.42 3.28 1.45
C SER A 121 10.00 2.87 1.78
N ILE A 122 9.41 2.01 0.96
CA ILE A 122 8.03 1.55 1.14
C ILE A 122 7.97 0.05 0.87
N SER A 123 7.15 -0.69 1.61
CA SER A 123 6.96 -2.12 1.36
C SER A 123 6.40 -2.32 -0.05
N LYS A 124 7.02 -3.20 -0.84
CA LYS A 124 6.60 -3.48 -2.22
C LYS A 124 5.25 -4.18 -2.33
N TYR A 125 4.86 -4.95 -1.32
CA TYR A 125 3.53 -5.55 -1.16
C TYR A 125 2.73 -4.90 -0.05
N LYS A 126 1.42 -5.04 -0.12
CA LYS A 126 0.53 -4.86 1.04
C LYS A 126 0.87 -5.91 2.10
N THR A 127 0.74 -5.55 3.37
CA THR A 127 0.84 -6.48 4.48
C THR A 127 -0.23 -7.56 4.33
N THR A 128 0.20 -8.81 4.45
CA THR A 128 -0.64 -9.99 4.33
C THR A 128 -1.16 -10.48 5.68
N TYR A 129 -2.18 -11.34 5.67
CA TYR A 129 -2.63 -12.02 6.89
C TYR A 129 -1.51 -12.85 7.54
N ALA A 130 -0.63 -13.50 6.75
CA ALA A 130 0.50 -14.26 7.29
C ALA A 130 1.45 -13.37 8.12
N GLU A 131 1.73 -12.16 7.66
CA GLU A 131 2.62 -11.21 8.33
C GLU A 131 1.94 -10.58 9.55
N PHE A 132 0.67 -10.21 9.41
CA PHE A 132 -0.08 -9.59 10.49
C PHE A 132 -0.37 -10.57 11.64
N ASP A 133 -0.58 -11.85 11.34
CA ASP A 133 -0.74 -12.89 12.37
C ASP A 133 0.52 -13.08 13.23
N VAL A 134 1.71 -12.87 12.66
CA VAL A 134 2.95 -12.88 13.46
C VAL A 134 2.95 -11.73 14.47
N TYR A 135 2.45 -10.55 14.08
CA TYR A 135 2.31 -9.41 14.98
C TYR A 135 1.31 -9.67 16.10
N THR A 136 0.12 -10.17 15.77
CA THR A 136 -0.94 -10.41 16.76
C THR A 136 -0.53 -11.49 17.74
N ASP A 137 0.05 -12.59 17.25
CA ASP A 137 0.56 -13.67 18.10
C ASP A 137 1.72 -13.18 19.00
N ALA A 138 2.59 -12.29 18.51
CA ALA A 138 3.71 -11.76 19.29
C ALA A 138 3.30 -10.71 20.34
N THR A 139 2.19 -10.01 20.12
CA THR A 139 1.69 -8.95 21.01
C THR A 139 0.51 -9.38 21.89
N GLY A 140 -0.04 -10.57 21.65
CA GLY A 140 -1.24 -11.05 22.35
C GLY A 140 -2.51 -10.28 21.97
N THR A 141 -2.50 -9.56 20.84
CA THR A 141 -3.70 -8.90 20.32
C THR A 141 -4.55 -9.87 19.50
N GLU A 142 -5.84 -9.58 19.36
CA GLU A 142 -6.75 -10.42 18.56
C GLU A 142 -6.28 -10.49 17.09
N ARG A 143 -6.53 -11.60 16.39
CA ARG A 143 -6.30 -11.64 14.94
C ARG A 143 -7.29 -10.73 14.19
N ALA A 144 -7.06 -10.52 12.89
CA ALA A 144 -8.00 -9.80 12.02
C ALA A 144 -8.96 -10.79 11.33
N ALA A 145 -10.18 -10.36 11.00
CA ALA A 145 -11.18 -11.16 10.28
C ALA A 145 -11.41 -12.55 10.90
N THR A 146 -11.70 -12.57 12.20
CA THR A 146 -11.92 -13.79 13.02
C THR A 146 -13.39 -14.17 13.19
N ASP A 147 -14.31 -13.37 12.64
CA ASP A 147 -15.73 -13.72 12.56
C ASP A 147 -15.99 -14.78 11.48
N ASP A 148 -17.20 -15.34 11.44
CA ASP A 148 -17.54 -16.46 10.54
C ASP A 148 -17.27 -16.11 9.07
N PHE A 149 -17.68 -14.91 8.64
CA PHE A 149 -17.41 -14.44 7.29
C PHE A 149 -15.90 -14.27 7.04
N GLY A 150 -15.19 -13.64 7.96
CA GLY A 150 -13.76 -13.41 7.87
C GLY A 150 -12.98 -14.71 7.75
N LEU A 151 -13.30 -15.72 8.57
CA LEU A 151 -12.66 -17.04 8.55
C LEU A 151 -12.86 -17.79 7.24
N GLU A 152 -14.02 -17.63 6.57
CA GLU A 152 -14.25 -18.20 5.25
C GLU A 152 -13.45 -17.50 4.14
N GLN A 153 -13.14 -16.22 4.32
CA GLN A 153 -12.56 -15.40 3.27
C GLN A 153 -11.06 -15.14 3.41
N ARG A 154 -10.54 -15.12 4.64
CA ARG A 154 -9.13 -14.81 4.90
C ARG A 154 -8.26 -16.01 4.56
N TYR A 155 -7.09 -15.73 4.01
CA TYR A 155 -6.04 -16.72 3.79
C TYR A 155 -4.67 -16.05 3.84
N PRO A 156 -3.59 -16.80 4.14
CA PRO A 156 -2.30 -16.21 4.50
C PRO A 156 -1.73 -15.23 3.47
N GLN A 157 -1.97 -15.46 2.18
CA GLN A 157 -1.41 -14.68 1.07
C GLN A 157 -2.19 -13.41 0.72
N ALA A 158 -3.42 -13.25 1.21
CA ALA A 158 -4.25 -12.07 0.97
C ALA A 158 -3.76 -10.86 1.77
N PRO A 159 -3.98 -9.63 1.27
CA PRO A 159 -3.74 -8.42 2.04
C PRO A 159 -4.69 -8.35 3.25
N VAL A 160 -4.13 -8.05 4.42
CA VAL A 160 -4.90 -7.87 5.66
C VAL A 160 -5.72 -6.59 5.57
N GLY A 161 -6.98 -6.61 6.01
CA GLY A 161 -7.77 -5.41 6.29
C GLY A 161 -7.88 -5.20 7.80
N VAL A 162 -7.64 -3.97 8.28
CA VAL A 162 -7.81 -3.60 9.69
C VAL A 162 -8.11 -2.11 9.82
N ARG A 163 -8.72 -1.72 10.94
CA ARG A 163 -8.90 -0.30 11.31
C ARG A 163 -7.55 0.44 11.37
N TRP A 164 -7.60 1.75 11.12
CA TRP A 164 -6.41 2.60 11.00
C TRP A 164 -5.43 2.47 12.19
N GLN A 165 -5.92 2.46 13.43
CA GLN A 165 -5.05 2.36 14.60
C GLN A 165 -4.27 1.04 14.62
N ARG A 166 -4.89 -0.08 14.26
CA ARG A 166 -4.21 -1.38 14.18
C ARG A 166 -3.15 -1.41 13.08
N ALA A 167 -3.43 -0.76 11.95
CA ALA A 167 -2.46 -0.58 10.87
C ALA A 167 -1.24 0.23 11.34
N LYS A 168 -1.49 1.34 12.04
CA LYS A 168 -0.47 2.21 12.64
C LYS A 168 0.37 1.45 13.67
N ASP A 169 -0.26 0.73 14.58
CA ASP A 169 0.41 -0.04 15.64
C ASP A 169 1.30 -1.14 15.06
N TYR A 170 0.83 -1.82 14.01
CA TYR A 170 1.62 -2.82 13.29
C TYR A 170 2.89 -2.21 12.67
N CYS A 171 2.78 -1.11 11.92
CA CYS A 171 3.95 -0.47 11.33
C CYS A 171 4.93 0.03 12.42
N GLN A 172 4.42 0.62 13.50
CA GLN A 172 5.27 1.03 14.62
C GLN A 172 5.93 -0.16 15.34
N TRP A 173 5.25 -1.30 15.45
CA TRP A 173 5.83 -2.53 15.99
C TRP A 173 6.92 -3.10 15.08
N LEU A 174 6.73 -3.08 13.75
CA LEU A 174 7.79 -3.38 12.80
C LEU A 174 9.02 -2.50 13.07
N GLY A 175 8.81 -1.22 13.37
CA GLY A 175 9.90 -0.31 13.67
C GLY A 175 10.67 -0.69 14.94
N LYS A 176 9.98 -1.18 15.97
CA LYS A 176 10.61 -1.70 17.19
C LYS A 176 11.46 -2.94 16.92
N ILE A 177 10.95 -3.91 16.16
CA ILE A 177 11.67 -5.18 15.93
C ILE A 177 12.80 -5.05 14.90
N THR A 178 12.68 -4.11 13.95
CA THR A 178 13.68 -3.88 12.89
C THR A 178 14.72 -2.82 13.27
N SER A 179 14.39 -1.93 14.22
CA SER A 179 15.14 -0.69 14.50
C SER A 179 15.16 0.30 13.33
N LEU A 180 14.21 0.18 12.40
CA LEU A 180 13.96 1.15 11.33
C LEU A 180 12.70 1.97 11.67
N PRO A 181 12.59 3.24 11.25
CA PRO A 181 11.43 4.07 11.53
C PRO A 181 10.24 3.74 10.61
N PHE A 182 9.71 2.52 10.74
CA PHE A 182 8.49 2.08 10.06
C PHE A 182 7.27 2.87 10.57
N ASP A 183 6.43 3.27 9.63
CA ASP A 183 5.17 3.95 9.85
C ASP A 183 4.21 3.71 8.66
N LEU A 184 2.97 4.17 8.74
CA LEU A 184 2.14 4.33 7.54
C LEU A 184 2.75 5.41 6.62
N PRO A 185 2.68 5.26 5.29
CA PRO A 185 3.10 6.30 4.36
C PRO A 185 2.23 7.55 4.53
N THR A 186 2.78 8.72 4.21
CA THR A 186 1.92 9.89 3.98
C THR A 186 1.09 9.73 2.71
N GLU A 187 0.01 10.49 2.57
CA GLU A 187 -0.79 10.53 1.33
C GLU A 187 0.10 10.86 0.13
N ALA A 188 1.03 11.81 0.29
CA ALA A 188 1.99 12.19 -0.74
C ALA A 188 3.00 11.08 -1.05
N GLN A 189 3.56 10.41 -0.03
CA GLN A 189 4.48 9.28 -0.24
C GLN A 189 3.80 8.14 -0.99
N TRP A 190 2.54 7.84 -0.65
CA TRP A 190 1.77 6.81 -1.35
C TRP A 190 1.57 7.18 -2.82
N GLU A 191 1.10 8.41 -3.11
CA GLU A 191 0.85 8.84 -4.49
C GLU A 191 2.14 8.90 -5.31
N TYR A 192 3.22 9.43 -4.74
CA TYR A 192 4.53 9.49 -5.40
C TYR A 192 5.05 8.10 -5.77
N ALA A 193 4.95 7.14 -4.85
CA ALA A 193 5.36 5.75 -5.10
C ALA A 193 4.44 5.04 -6.09
N ALA A 194 3.11 5.21 -5.98
CA ALA A 194 2.13 4.66 -6.91
C ALA A 194 2.37 5.18 -8.34
N ARG A 195 2.78 6.44 -8.47
CA ARG A 195 3.09 7.11 -9.73
C ARG A 195 4.54 6.97 -10.17
N SER A 196 5.25 5.98 -9.64
CA SER A 196 6.65 5.69 -9.98
C SER A 196 7.56 6.92 -9.94
N ARG A 197 7.64 7.58 -8.78
CA ARG A 197 8.32 8.87 -8.55
C ARG A 197 7.54 10.05 -9.13
N GLY A 198 6.23 10.03 -8.97
CA GLY A 198 5.36 11.16 -9.30
C GLY A 198 5.15 11.42 -10.80
N GLN A 199 5.49 10.46 -11.66
CA GLN A 199 5.24 10.51 -13.10
C GLN A 199 3.73 10.53 -13.40
N PHE A 200 3.34 10.78 -14.64
CA PHE A 200 1.92 10.91 -15.03
C PHE A 200 1.19 9.56 -15.22
N PHE A 201 1.44 8.61 -14.32
CA PHE A 201 0.72 7.32 -14.24
C PHE A 201 -0.68 7.55 -13.71
N VAL A 202 -1.69 7.28 -14.53
CA VAL A 202 -3.10 7.33 -14.11
C VAL A 202 -3.45 6.12 -13.25
N TRP A 203 -2.91 4.95 -13.61
CA TRP A 203 -2.90 3.74 -12.79
C TRP A 203 -1.47 3.34 -12.46
N ALA A 204 -1.24 2.84 -11.26
CA ALA A 204 0.02 2.30 -10.76
C ALA A 204 0.29 0.88 -11.31
N THR A 205 0.11 0.70 -12.62
CA THR A 205 0.49 -0.50 -13.36
C THR A 205 1.88 -0.33 -13.95
N ASP A 206 2.41 -1.39 -14.55
CA ASP A 206 3.72 -1.41 -15.21
C ASP A 206 3.87 -0.38 -16.34
N ASN A 207 2.76 0.02 -16.98
CA ASN A 207 2.77 0.93 -18.13
C ASN A 207 1.81 2.14 -18.00
N GLY A 208 1.16 2.30 -16.84
CA GLY A 208 0.23 3.41 -16.61
C GLY A 208 -1.13 3.26 -17.30
N SER A 209 -1.42 2.07 -17.86
CA SER A 209 -2.65 1.71 -18.59
C SER A 209 -3.34 0.49 -17.97
N ILE A 210 -4.61 0.26 -18.33
CA ILE A 210 -5.35 -0.94 -17.91
C ILE A 210 -5.39 -1.96 -19.04
N GLU A 211 -4.91 -3.16 -18.74
CA GLU A 211 -5.01 -4.34 -19.59
C GLU A 211 -5.54 -5.51 -18.75
N PHE A 212 -6.86 -5.71 -18.83
CA PHE A 212 -7.55 -6.77 -18.10
C PHE A 212 -6.94 -8.14 -18.41
N GLY A 213 -6.69 -8.92 -17.36
CA GLY A 213 -6.02 -10.23 -17.45
C GLY A 213 -4.49 -10.17 -17.47
N ARG A 214 -3.88 -9.02 -17.80
CA ARG A 214 -2.42 -8.86 -17.88
C ARG A 214 -1.83 -8.11 -16.69
N ASN A 215 -2.33 -6.91 -16.40
CA ASN A 215 -1.81 -6.05 -15.32
C ASN A 215 -2.85 -5.68 -14.26
N ILE A 216 -4.12 -6.00 -14.52
CA ILE A 216 -5.24 -5.91 -13.58
C ILE A 216 -6.12 -7.15 -13.82
N PRO A 217 -6.77 -7.73 -12.79
CA PRO A 217 -7.66 -8.87 -13.00
C PRO A 217 -8.83 -8.51 -13.91
N ALA A 218 -9.18 -9.40 -14.85
CA ALA A 218 -10.49 -9.35 -15.49
C ALA A 218 -11.60 -9.70 -14.47
N ALA A 219 -12.84 -9.27 -14.74
CA ALA A 219 -13.96 -9.35 -13.79
C ALA A 219 -14.13 -10.77 -13.20
N ASP A 220 -14.25 -11.80 -14.06
CA ASP A 220 -14.40 -13.19 -13.62
C ASP A 220 -13.07 -13.87 -13.26
N GLN A 221 -11.93 -13.28 -13.60
CA GLN A 221 -10.64 -13.87 -13.25
C GLN A 221 -10.46 -13.93 -11.74
N LYS A 222 -10.97 -12.94 -11.00
CA LYS A 222 -10.85 -12.89 -9.53
C LYS A 222 -11.37 -14.15 -8.84
N LYS A 223 -12.45 -14.75 -9.34
CA LYS A 223 -13.00 -16.02 -8.86
C LYS A 223 -11.94 -17.13 -8.88
N LEU A 224 -11.12 -17.16 -9.93
CA LEU A 224 -10.02 -18.12 -10.12
C LEU A 224 -8.79 -17.81 -9.26
N LEU A 225 -8.68 -16.59 -8.71
CA LEU A 225 -7.52 -16.15 -7.92
C LEU A 225 -7.72 -16.32 -6.42
N THR A 226 -8.95 -16.56 -5.96
CA THR A 226 -9.27 -16.66 -4.53
C THR A 226 -9.66 -18.09 -4.13
N PRO A 227 -9.23 -18.58 -2.96
CA PRO A 227 -9.61 -19.91 -2.49
C PRO A 227 -11.12 -20.08 -2.27
N SER A 228 -11.80 -19.02 -1.87
CA SER A 228 -13.24 -19.01 -1.61
C SER A 228 -14.09 -18.87 -2.88
N ASN A 229 -13.47 -18.74 -4.05
CA ASN A 229 -14.14 -18.46 -5.32
C ASN A 229 -15.00 -17.17 -5.27
N ARG A 230 -14.63 -16.22 -4.39
CA ARG A 230 -15.30 -14.91 -4.21
C ARG A 230 -14.46 -13.76 -4.77
N HIS A 231 -15.11 -12.61 -4.99
CA HIS A 231 -14.59 -11.50 -5.80
C HIS A 231 -13.75 -10.45 -5.05
N HIS A 232 -13.30 -10.73 -3.83
CA HIS A 232 -12.82 -9.66 -2.94
C HIS A 232 -11.33 -9.37 -3.08
N TYR A 233 -10.48 -10.16 -2.43
CA TYR A 233 -9.03 -9.93 -2.39
C TYR A 233 -8.32 -11.20 -2.82
N TYR A 234 -7.30 -11.04 -3.66
CA TYR A 234 -6.46 -12.11 -4.20
C TYR A 234 -5.05 -12.06 -3.56
N PRO A 235 -4.23 -13.12 -3.68
CA PRO A 235 -2.85 -13.11 -3.21
C PRO A 235 -2.08 -11.85 -3.66
N VAL A 236 -1.26 -11.27 -2.80
CA VAL A 236 -0.41 -10.13 -3.20
C VAL A 236 0.60 -10.54 -4.27
N GLY A 237 0.92 -9.62 -5.19
CA GLY A 237 1.99 -9.81 -6.18
C GLY A 237 1.65 -10.72 -7.36
N LEU A 238 0.37 -10.83 -7.75
CA LEU A 238 -0.03 -11.62 -8.93
C LEU A 238 0.17 -10.89 -10.27
N PHE A 239 0.09 -9.57 -10.27
CA PHE A 239 0.21 -8.75 -11.47
C PHE A 239 1.56 -8.00 -11.48
N PRO A 240 2.06 -7.59 -12.65
CA PRO A 240 3.28 -6.79 -12.75
C PRO A 240 3.23 -5.54 -11.85
N PRO A 241 4.33 -5.18 -11.19
CA PRO A 241 4.40 -3.94 -10.43
C PRO A 241 4.52 -2.74 -11.35
N ASN A 242 4.33 -1.54 -10.80
CA ASN A 242 4.75 -0.32 -11.49
C ASN A 242 6.29 -0.29 -11.69
N PRO A 243 6.85 0.64 -12.49
CA PRO A 243 8.30 0.76 -12.69
C PRO A 243 9.17 0.88 -11.43
N LEU A 244 8.62 1.27 -10.28
CA LEU A 244 9.34 1.27 -9.00
C LEU A 244 9.38 -0.09 -8.30
N GLY A 245 8.66 -1.09 -8.81
CA GLY A 245 8.50 -2.37 -8.13
C GLY A 245 7.38 -2.36 -7.08
N LEU A 246 6.50 -1.35 -7.08
CA LEU A 246 5.33 -1.31 -6.18
C LEU A 246 4.19 -2.15 -6.77
N TYR A 247 3.75 -3.16 -6.03
CA TYR A 247 2.65 -4.04 -6.41
C TYR A 247 1.33 -3.56 -5.81
N ASP A 248 0.23 -3.84 -6.51
CA ASP A 248 -1.13 -3.75 -5.98
C ASP A 248 -1.55 -2.35 -5.48
N ALA A 249 -0.96 -1.27 -5.99
CA ALA A 249 -1.37 0.10 -5.60
C ALA A 249 -2.65 0.56 -6.32
N SER A 250 -2.90 0.05 -7.54
CA SER A 250 -4.15 0.33 -8.27
C SER A 250 -5.27 -0.68 -8.05
N HIS A 251 -5.01 -1.76 -7.31
CA HIS A 251 -5.95 -2.86 -7.17
C HIS A 251 -5.78 -3.62 -5.86
N ASN A 252 -6.61 -4.64 -5.62
CA ASN A 252 -6.56 -5.48 -4.42
C ASN A 252 -6.77 -4.71 -3.10
N GLY A 253 -7.68 -3.72 -3.09
CA GLY A 253 -8.08 -2.96 -1.90
C GLY A 253 -7.49 -1.55 -1.79
N GLU A 254 -8.20 -0.70 -1.07
CA GLU A 254 -7.72 0.61 -0.65
C GLU A 254 -6.70 0.49 0.50
N GLU A 255 -5.83 1.47 0.67
CA GLU A 255 -4.75 1.46 1.66
C GLU A 255 -4.84 2.66 2.60
N TRP A 256 -4.64 2.40 3.90
CA TRP A 256 -4.50 3.47 4.89
C TRP A 256 -3.24 4.31 4.64
N THR A 257 -3.38 5.63 4.81
CA THR A 257 -2.25 6.55 4.93
C THR A 257 -2.22 7.16 6.33
N ASN A 258 -1.12 7.80 6.69
CA ASN A 258 -0.97 8.41 8.02
C ASN A 258 -1.82 9.68 8.19
N ASP A 259 -2.13 10.35 7.09
CA ASP A 259 -2.70 11.70 7.02
C ASP A 259 -4.14 11.71 7.51
N TRP A 260 -4.49 12.79 8.22
CA TRP A 260 -5.89 13.18 8.35
C TRP A 260 -6.40 13.64 6.98
N PHE A 261 -7.68 13.39 6.72
CA PHE A 261 -8.32 13.83 5.50
C PHE A 261 -8.94 15.21 5.71
N ASP A 262 -8.61 16.13 4.80
CA ASP A 262 -9.31 17.38 4.61
C ASP A 262 -9.50 17.61 3.11
N LYS A 263 -10.74 17.95 2.74
CA LYS A 263 -11.19 18.13 1.36
C LYS A 263 -10.49 19.31 0.68
N ASP A 264 -10.09 20.34 1.44
CA ASP A 264 -9.48 21.57 0.92
C ASP A 264 -7.96 21.59 1.16
N TYR A 265 -7.37 20.51 1.68
CA TYR A 265 -5.95 20.45 2.03
C TYR A 265 -5.02 20.78 0.86
N TYR A 266 -5.38 20.36 -0.37
CA TYR A 266 -4.54 20.57 -1.55
C TYR A 266 -4.40 22.05 -1.95
N GLU A 267 -5.35 22.90 -1.57
CA GLU A 267 -5.27 24.36 -1.81
C GLU A 267 -4.19 25.02 -0.93
N HIS A 268 -3.82 24.39 0.18
CA HIS A 268 -2.97 24.95 1.23
C HIS A 268 -1.78 24.05 1.59
N SER A 269 -1.56 22.99 0.81
CA SER A 269 -0.57 21.95 1.09
C SER A 269 0.84 22.52 1.08
N PRO A 270 1.67 22.28 2.12
CA PRO A 270 3.07 22.66 2.10
C PRO A 270 3.82 21.85 1.04
N LYS A 271 4.77 22.49 0.35
CA LYS A 271 5.54 21.84 -0.72
C LYS A 271 6.43 20.70 -0.21
N ALA A 272 7.10 20.88 0.92
CA ALA A 272 8.09 19.92 1.41
C ALA A 272 7.45 18.90 2.36
N ASP A 273 7.53 17.61 2.03
CA ASP A 273 7.11 16.48 2.87
C ASP A 273 5.76 16.69 3.59
N PRO A 274 4.65 16.96 2.88
CA PRO A 274 3.34 17.17 3.48
C PRO A 274 2.87 15.93 4.25
N LYS A 275 2.16 16.17 5.36
CA LYS A 275 1.70 15.14 6.32
C LYS A 275 0.20 15.18 6.58
N GLY A 276 -0.53 15.94 5.78
CA GLY A 276 -1.94 16.25 6.01
C GLY A 276 -2.13 17.33 7.08
N PRO A 277 -3.38 17.70 7.36
CA PRO A 277 -3.72 18.59 8.46
C PRO A 277 -3.34 17.93 9.81
N PRO A 278 -3.10 18.73 10.86
CA PRO A 278 -2.66 18.22 12.17
C PRO A 278 -3.71 17.36 12.87
N GLU A 279 -4.98 17.59 12.57
CA GLU A 279 -6.14 16.90 13.13
C GLU A 279 -7.25 16.72 12.09
N GLY A 280 -8.22 15.86 12.39
CA GLY A 280 -9.35 15.61 11.52
C GLY A 280 -10.32 14.57 12.08
N LEU A 281 -11.43 14.37 11.39
CA LEU A 281 -12.45 13.37 11.74
C LEU A 281 -12.27 12.04 10.98
N HIS A 282 -11.57 12.10 9.84
CA HIS A 282 -11.39 10.98 8.92
C HIS A 282 -9.92 10.85 8.56
N LYS A 283 -9.46 9.63 8.32
CA LYS A 283 -8.13 9.36 7.77
C LYS A 283 -8.21 9.21 6.26
N ALA A 284 -7.15 9.63 5.57
CA ALA A 284 -7.05 9.49 4.12
C ALA A 284 -6.73 8.04 3.75
N VAL A 285 -7.45 7.51 2.75
CA VAL A 285 -7.14 6.22 2.10
C VAL A 285 -6.93 6.41 0.62
N ARG A 286 -6.13 5.51 0.03
CA ARG A 286 -5.69 5.56 -1.37
C ARG A 286 -5.97 4.24 -2.10
N GLY A 287 -5.95 4.26 -3.44
CA GLY A 287 -6.24 3.08 -4.26
C GLY A 287 -7.74 2.87 -4.52
N TRP A 288 -8.17 1.62 -4.69
CA TRP A 288 -9.57 1.30 -5.04
C TRP A 288 -10.12 0.05 -4.32
N PRO A 289 -11.39 0.05 -3.85
CA PRO A 289 -11.94 -0.99 -2.95
C PRO A 289 -11.78 -2.41 -3.44
N ASN A 290 -12.09 -2.65 -4.72
CA ASN A 290 -12.13 -3.99 -5.31
C ASN A 290 -11.10 -4.19 -6.44
N GLY A 291 -10.40 -3.15 -6.88
CA GLY A 291 -9.29 -3.28 -7.84
C GLY A 291 -9.61 -3.74 -9.26
N ASP A 292 -10.86 -3.60 -9.72
CA ASP A 292 -11.33 -3.82 -11.10
C ASP A 292 -11.84 -2.52 -11.73
N SER A 293 -11.47 -1.38 -11.15
CA SER A 293 -12.03 -0.12 -11.56
C SER A 293 -11.24 0.53 -12.67
N ILE A 294 -11.98 0.92 -13.70
CA ILE A 294 -11.56 1.83 -14.76
C ILE A 294 -11.29 3.25 -14.23
N VAL A 295 -11.43 3.49 -12.93
CA VAL A 295 -11.29 4.83 -12.36
C VAL A 295 -9.79 5.15 -12.14
N PRO A 296 -9.32 6.31 -12.61
CA PRO A 296 -7.99 6.88 -12.36
C PRO A 296 -7.57 6.91 -10.88
N ASN A 297 -7.02 5.85 -10.30
CA ASN A 297 -6.97 5.73 -8.83
C ASN A 297 -5.65 6.18 -8.17
N THR A 298 -4.65 6.60 -8.95
CA THR A 298 -3.39 7.09 -8.38
C THR A 298 -3.53 8.47 -7.74
N MET A 299 -4.56 9.26 -8.08
CA MET A 299 -4.85 10.59 -7.53
C MET A 299 -6.08 10.64 -6.62
N PHE A 300 -6.95 9.62 -6.63
CA PHE A 300 -8.20 9.61 -5.86
C PHE A 300 -7.95 9.62 -4.36
N ARG A 301 -8.54 10.60 -3.68
CA ARG A 301 -8.48 10.75 -2.24
C ARG A 301 -9.81 10.32 -1.65
N ARG A 302 -9.77 9.69 -0.47
CA ARG A 302 -11.00 9.23 0.18
C ARG A 302 -10.90 9.40 1.67
N ALA A 303 -11.97 9.94 2.24
CA ALA A 303 -12.16 10.04 3.67
C ALA A 303 -12.71 8.72 4.23
N ARG A 304 -12.11 8.20 5.30
CA ARG A 304 -12.62 7.05 6.05
C ARG A 304 -12.64 7.31 7.55
N PRO A 305 -13.73 6.93 8.25
CA PRO A 305 -13.81 7.14 9.69
C PRO A 305 -12.85 6.20 10.42
N LEU A 306 -12.41 6.60 11.61
CA LEU A 306 -11.62 5.73 12.48
C LEU A 306 -12.43 4.56 13.05
N ILE A 307 -13.72 4.79 13.23
CA ILE A 307 -14.68 3.79 13.73
C ILE A 307 -15.41 3.22 12.53
N GLU A 308 -15.26 1.91 12.34
CA GLU A 308 -16.03 1.15 11.36
C GLU A 308 -17.09 0.34 12.11
N TYR A 309 -18.33 0.46 11.67
CA TYR A 309 -19.47 -0.27 12.24
C TYR A 309 -19.65 -1.61 11.54
N PRO A 310 -19.99 -2.69 12.26
CA PRO A 310 -20.30 -3.98 11.65
C PRO A 310 -21.38 -3.83 10.57
N ARG A 311 -21.30 -4.65 9.53
CA ARG A 311 -22.26 -4.66 8.43
C ARG A 311 -23.13 -5.89 8.50
N ASP A 312 -24.43 -5.71 8.31
CA ASP A 312 -25.35 -6.81 8.09
C ASP A 312 -25.17 -7.34 6.66
N LEU A 313 -24.70 -8.58 6.54
CA LEU A 313 -24.51 -9.27 5.26
C LEU A 313 -25.56 -10.37 5.04
N GLY A 314 -26.72 -10.29 5.70
CA GLY A 314 -27.81 -11.24 5.54
C GLY A 314 -27.47 -12.59 6.15
N ASP A 315 -27.11 -13.57 5.33
CA ASP A 315 -26.84 -14.95 5.76
C ASP A 315 -25.66 -15.07 6.75
N PHE A 316 -24.76 -14.08 6.76
CA PHE A 316 -23.64 -14.00 7.70
C PHE A 316 -23.94 -13.14 8.94
N GLY A 317 -25.14 -12.55 9.02
CA GLY A 317 -25.51 -11.61 10.07
C GLY A 317 -24.59 -10.40 10.13
N MET A 318 -24.31 -9.93 11.36
CA MET A 318 -23.44 -8.79 11.61
C MET A 318 -21.97 -9.19 11.51
N VAL A 319 -21.31 -8.73 10.46
CA VAL A 319 -19.91 -9.01 10.13
C VAL A 319 -19.02 -7.83 10.54
N GLU A 320 -17.94 -8.14 11.23
CA GLU A 320 -16.93 -7.18 11.66
C GLU A 320 -16.22 -6.59 10.43
N PRO A 321 -15.94 -5.28 10.43
CA PRO A 321 -15.50 -4.62 9.20
C PRO A 321 -14.12 -5.05 8.71
N SER A 322 -13.28 -5.66 9.55
CA SER A 322 -11.84 -5.82 9.28
C SER A 322 -11.56 -6.48 7.94
N TYR A 323 -12.32 -7.51 7.54
CA TYR A 323 -12.10 -8.17 6.26
C TYR A 323 -12.14 -7.19 5.07
N PHE A 324 -13.16 -6.34 5.06
CA PHE A 324 -13.37 -5.33 4.03
C PHE A 324 -12.71 -3.99 4.34
N SER A 325 -12.11 -3.87 5.51
CA SER A 325 -11.39 -2.69 5.92
C SER A 325 -10.15 -2.52 5.04
N PHE A 326 -9.53 -1.37 5.19
CA PHE A 326 -8.46 -0.87 4.35
C PHE A 326 -7.17 -1.62 4.65
N LYS A 327 -6.40 -1.82 3.59
CA LYS A 327 -5.18 -2.60 3.59
C LYS A 327 -4.04 -1.80 4.18
N VAL A 328 -3.05 -2.53 4.66
CA VAL A 328 -1.89 -1.95 5.33
C VAL A 328 -0.69 -2.01 4.41
N ARG A 329 0.03 -0.90 4.31
CA ARG A 329 1.37 -0.85 3.75
C ARG A 329 2.18 0.08 4.62
N CYS A 330 3.39 -0.33 4.97
CA CYS A 330 4.28 0.49 5.78
C CYS A 330 5.35 1.13 4.89
N ALA A 331 5.83 2.29 5.34
CA ALA A 331 6.96 3.01 4.80
C ALA A 331 8.00 3.23 5.90
N VAL A 332 9.27 3.31 5.51
CA VAL A 332 10.39 3.69 6.37
C VAL A 332 10.80 5.09 6.00
N LYS A 333 10.62 6.02 6.93
CA LYS A 333 11.05 7.41 6.78
C LYS A 333 12.58 7.45 6.89
N GLN A 334 13.29 7.92 5.87
CA GLN A 334 14.72 8.12 6.05
C GLN A 334 14.96 9.39 6.88
N PRO A 335 15.93 9.39 7.81
CA PRO A 335 16.38 10.63 8.40
C PRO A 335 16.86 11.55 7.27
N MET A 336 16.42 12.81 7.26
CA MET A 336 16.93 13.80 6.31
C MET A 336 18.46 13.75 6.36
N SER A 337 19.10 13.53 5.21
CA SER A 337 20.54 13.75 5.12
C SER A 337 20.80 15.20 5.51
N ILE A 338 21.44 15.41 6.65
CA ILE A 338 21.98 16.74 6.98
C ILE A 338 23.06 16.97 5.91
N GLN A 339 22.74 17.81 4.93
CA GLN A 339 23.73 18.29 3.96
C GLN A 339 24.76 19.17 4.65
#